data_AF-A0A831JRF7-F1
#
_entry.id   AF-A0A831JRF7-F1
#
_cell.length_a   1.000
_cell.length_b   1.000
_cell.length_c   1.000
_cell.angle_alpha   90.00
_cell.angle_beta   90.00
_cell.angle_gamma   90.00
#
_symmetry.space_group_name_H-M   'P 1'
#
loop_
_entity.id
_entity.type
_entity.pdbx_description
1 polymer ?
#
loop_
_entity_poly.entity_id
_entity_poly.type
_entity_poly.pdbx_seq_one_letter_code
_entity_poly.pdbx_strand_id
1 'polypeptide(L)'
;RRHRKSVYVSLVQTHIPKMERAGMIRFDHHVVTLLKIPENVDVYMEMVEKHDISWSVFYAGISVIFGITGLWFNNIPLVVVSGIYLILSIIQHFRTYRVFSSGNSEE
;
A
#
# COMPACT_ATOMS: atom_id res chain seq x y z
N ARG A 1 0.19 -24.93 -25.96
CA ARG A 1 1.61 -25.32 -25.73
C ARG A 1 2.60 -24.15 -25.86
N ARG A 2 2.52 -23.29 -26.89
CA ARG A 2 3.41 -22.11 -27.08
C ARG A 2 3.44 -21.15 -25.89
N HIS A 3 2.28 -20.77 -25.35
CA HIS A 3 2.22 -19.85 -24.20
C HIS A 3 2.93 -20.39 -22.94
N ARG A 4 2.82 -21.69 -22.64
CA ARG A 4 3.53 -22.29 -21.49
C ARG A 4 5.04 -22.19 -21.61
N LYS A 5 5.58 -22.36 -22.82
CA LYS A 5 7.03 -22.20 -23.07
C LYS A 5 7.47 -20.74 -22.92
N SER A 6 6.71 -19.78 -23.45
CA SER A 6 7.06 -18.36 -23.33
C SER A 6 7.01 -17.88 -21.87
N VAL A 7 6.00 -18.31 -21.11
CA VAL A 7 5.89 -18.00 -19.66
C VAL A 7 7.05 -18.63 -18.88
N TYR A 8 7.36 -19.90 -19.13
CA TYR A 8 8.49 -20.58 -18.50
C TYR A 8 9.82 -19.87 -18.77
N VAL A 9 10.06 -19.49 -20.03
CA VAL A 9 11.30 -18.79 -20.44
C VAL A 9 11.40 -17.42 -19.76
N SER A 10 10.32 -16.63 -19.73
CA SER A 10 10.32 -15.33 -19.07
C SER A 10 10.60 -15.43 -17.55
N LEU A 11 9.95 -16.38 -16.88
CA LEU A 11 10.15 -16.63 -15.44
C LEU A 11 11.60 -17.01 -15.13
N VAL A 12 12.15 -17.96 -15.88
CA VAL A 12 13.51 -18.48 -15.63
C VAL A 12 14.59 -17.48 -16.04
N GLN A 13 14.40 -16.71 -17.13
CA GLN A 13 15.42 -15.77 -17.61
C GLN A 13 15.43 -14.46 -16.83
N THR A 14 14.26 -13.95 -16.44
CA THR A 14 14.16 -12.59 -15.91
C THR A 14 13.80 -12.57 -14.44
N HIS A 15 12.79 -13.33 -14.03
CA HIS A 15 12.25 -13.24 -12.66
C HIS A 15 13.11 -13.99 -11.65
N ILE A 16 13.49 -15.25 -11.92
CA ILE A 16 14.29 -16.05 -10.98
C ILE A 16 15.64 -15.38 -10.65
N PRO A 17 16.46 -14.93 -11.63
CA PRO A 17 17.73 -14.28 -11.32
C PRO A 17 17.56 -12.97 -10.55
N LYS A 18 16.46 -12.24 -10.78
CA LYS A 18 16.16 -11.01 -10.03
C LYS A 18 15.79 -11.31 -8.59
N MET A 19 14.99 -12.35 -8.33
CA MET A 19 14.63 -12.76 -6.97
C MET A 19 15.81 -13.41 -6.22
N GLU A 20 16.70 -14.09 -6.92
CA GLU A 20 17.93 -14.64 -6.35
C GLU A 20 18.93 -13.55 -5.96
N ARG A 21 19.14 -12.54 -6.83
CA ARG A 21 19.93 -11.34 -6.48
C ARG A 21 19.33 -10.55 -5.31
N ALA A 22 18.01 -10.57 -5.16
CA ALA A 22 17.31 -9.94 -4.04
C ALA A 22 17.35 -10.77 -2.74
N GLY A 23 18.00 -11.95 -2.74
CA GLY A 23 18.11 -12.82 -1.57
C GLY A 23 16.80 -13.49 -1.13
N MET A 24 15.73 -13.38 -1.94
CA MET A 24 14.42 -13.92 -1.60
C MET A 24 14.33 -15.43 -1.84
N ILE A 25 15.02 -15.92 -2.87
CA ILE A 25 15.07 -17.33 -3.25
C ILE A 25 16.50 -17.77 -3.58
N ARG A 26 16.73 -19.08 -3.52
CA ARG A 26 17.89 -19.76 -4.10
C ARG A 26 17.39 -20.70 -5.18
N PHE A 27 17.97 -20.63 -6.37
CA PHE A 27 17.61 -21.52 -7.47
C PHE A 27 18.75 -22.48 -7.76
N ASP A 28 18.52 -23.78 -7.52
CA ASP A 28 19.51 -24.81 -7.78
C ASP A 28 18.88 -26.00 -8.50
N HIS A 29 19.45 -26.42 -9.63
CA HIS A 29 19.01 -27.60 -10.40
C HIS A 29 17.48 -27.73 -10.59
N HIS A 30 16.78 -26.63 -10.96
CA HIS A 30 15.31 -26.55 -11.13
C HIS A 30 14.49 -26.59 -9.82
N VAL A 31 15.14 -26.53 -8.67
CA VAL A 31 14.52 -26.44 -7.35
C VAL A 31 14.61 -24.99 -6.87
N VAL A 32 13.45 -24.39 -6.56
CA VAL A 32 13.37 -23.06 -5.96
C VAL A 32 13.23 -23.23 -4.45
N THR A 33 14.19 -22.70 -3.69
CA THR A 33 14.14 -22.67 -2.22
C THR A 33 13.90 -21.23 -1.76
N LEU A 34 12.87 -20.99 -0.95
CA LEU A 34 12.62 -19.67 -0.34
C LEU A 34 13.62 -19.45 0.81
N LEU A 35 14.39 -18.37 0.79
CA LEU A 35 15.54 -18.24 1.71
C LEU A 35 15.22 -17.53 3.03
N LYS A 36 14.51 -16.41 3.00
CA LYS A 36 13.80 -15.78 4.12
C LYS A 36 12.98 -14.68 3.46
N ILE A 37 11.69 -14.60 3.73
CA ILE A 37 10.88 -13.48 3.22
C ILE A 37 11.44 -12.23 3.91
N PRO A 38 11.99 -11.25 3.19
CA PRO A 38 12.32 -9.98 3.80
C PRO A 38 11.01 -9.40 4.35
N GLU A 39 10.96 -9.04 5.64
CA GLU A 39 9.79 -8.40 6.28
C GLU A 39 9.33 -7.13 5.55
N ASN A 40 10.17 -6.63 4.65
CA ASN A 40 10.07 -5.46 3.81
C ASN A 40 9.55 -5.74 2.38
N VAL A 41 9.12 -6.97 2.03
CA VAL A 41 8.50 -7.28 0.71
C VAL A 41 7.00 -6.96 0.67
N ASP A 42 6.38 -6.59 1.79
CA ASP A 42 4.96 -6.24 1.86
C ASP A 42 4.58 -4.92 1.15
N VAL A 43 5.51 -4.22 0.50
CA VAL A 43 5.24 -2.94 -0.15
C VAL A 43 5.64 -2.96 -1.63
N TYR A 44 4.91 -3.76 -2.42
CA TYR A 44 4.85 -3.65 -3.89
C TYR A 44 3.45 -3.24 -4.36
N MET A 45 2.83 -2.29 -3.65
CA MET A 45 1.82 -1.40 -4.22
C MET A 45 2.50 -0.05 -4.29
N GLU A 46 2.92 0.32 -5.50
CA GLU A 46 3.23 1.69 -5.95
C GLU A 46 3.53 2.66 -4.82
N MET A 47 4.83 2.95 -4.61
CA MET A 47 5.24 4.11 -3.82
C MET A 47 4.44 5.31 -4.34
N VAL A 48 3.42 5.73 -3.58
CA VAL A 48 2.79 7.03 -3.74
C VAL A 48 3.95 8.02 -3.66
N GLU A 49 4.19 8.75 -4.76
CA GLU A 49 5.31 9.68 -4.88
C GLU A 49 5.40 10.51 -3.59
N LYS A 50 6.61 10.73 -3.07
CA LYS A 50 6.85 11.43 -1.78
C LYS A 50 6.20 12.82 -1.67
N HIS A 51 5.68 13.37 -2.77
CA HIS A 51 5.01 14.67 -2.84
C HIS A 51 3.50 14.59 -3.07
N ASP A 52 2.91 13.40 -3.12
CA ASP A 52 1.48 13.26 -3.39
C ASP A 52 0.67 13.29 -2.08
N ILE A 53 -0.33 14.17 -2.04
CA ILE A 53 -1.20 14.31 -0.86
C ILE A 53 -2.00 13.02 -0.75
N SER A 54 -1.86 12.30 0.37
CA SER A 54 -2.65 11.08 0.58
C SER A 54 -4.14 11.39 0.43
N TRP A 55 -4.86 10.59 -0.37
CA TRP A 55 -6.31 10.74 -0.56
C TRP A 55 -7.07 10.89 0.76
N SER A 56 -6.62 10.23 1.84
CA SER A 56 -7.17 10.41 3.19
C SER A 56 -7.16 11.88 3.64
N VAL A 57 -6.05 12.59 3.47
CA VAL A 57 -5.91 14.01 3.88
C VAL A 57 -6.86 14.90 3.09
N PHE A 58 -6.99 14.65 1.78
CA PHE A 58 -7.93 15.36 0.92
C PHE A 58 -9.39 15.16 1.39
N TYR A 59 -9.81 13.92 1.65
CA TYR A 59 -11.14 13.62 2.15
C TYR A 59 -11.39 14.10 3.58
N ALA A 60 -10.35 14.15 4.43
CA ALA A 60 -10.45 14.72 5.77
C ALA A 60 -10.76 16.23 5.72
N GLY A 61 -10.06 16.98 4.87
CA GLY A 61 -10.33 18.41 4.68
C GLY A 61 -11.74 18.68 4.16
N ILE A 62 -12.18 17.91 3.16
CA ILE A 62 -13.55 17.99 2.62
C ILE A 62 -14.60 17.69 3.69
N SER A 63 -14.38 16.64 4.49
CA SER A 63 -15.25 16.29 5.61
C SER A 63 -15.38 17.45 6.60
N VAL A 64 -14.27 18.07 7.03
CA VAL A 64 -14.32 19.23 7.94
C VAL A 64 -15.16 20.38 7.36
N ILE A 65 -14.97 20.70 6.08
CA ILE A 65 -15.73 21.75 5.39
C ILE A 65 -17.24 21.43 5.40
N PHE A 66 -17.60 20.19 5.06
CA PHE A 66 -19.00 19.77 5.12
C PHE A 66 -19.56 19.77 6.55
N GLY A 67 -18.79 19.35 7.55
CA GLY A 67 -19.19 19.39 8.96
C GLY A 67 -19.51 20.81 9.43
N ILE A 68 -18.62 21.76 9.14
CA ILE A 68 -18.82 23.19 9.46
C ILE A 68 -20.06 23.73 8.74
N THR A 69 -20.22 23.39 7.46
CA THR A 69 -21.38 23.79 6.67
C THR A 69 -22.68 23.22 7.26
N GLY A 70 -22.68 21.94 7.65
CA GLY A 70 -23.82 21.28 8.29
C GLY A 70 -24.23 21.94 9.60
N LEU A 71 -23.25 22.37 10.42
CA LEU A 71 -23.52 23.13 11.64
C LEU A 71 -24.13 24.51 11.34
N TRP A 72 -23.64 25.19 10.31
CA TRP A 72 -24.14 26.50 9.88
C TRP A 72 -25.60 26.46 9.43
N PHE A 73 -26.01 25.39 8.74
CA PHE A 73 -27.38 25.16 8.30
C PHE A 73 -28.25 24.37 9.31
N ASN A 74 -27.71 24.07 10.50
CA ASN A 74 -28.34 23.24 11.53
C ASN A 74 -28.85 21.88 10.99
N ASN A 75 -28.14 21.30 10.02
CA ASN A 75 -28.51 20.07 9.33
C ASN A 75 -27.81 18.87 9.99
N ILE A 76 -28.48 18.27 10.98
CA ILE A 76 -27.96 17.15 11.76
C ILE A 76 -27.50 15.96 10.89
N PRO A 77 -28.25 15.50 9.87
CA PRO A 77 -27.79 14.43 8.98
C PRO A 77 -26.44 14.72 8.31
N LEU A 78 -26.23 15.94 7.84
CA LEU A 78 -25.01 16.33 7.13
C LEU A 78 -23.80 16.33 8.06
N VAL A 79 -23.97 16.77 9.31
CA VAL A 79 -22.93 16.72 10.35
C VAL A 79 -22.55 15.29 10.70
N VAL A 80 -23.55 14.40 10.83
CA VAL A 80 -23.32 12.97 11.12
C VAL A 80 -22.56 12.29 9.99
N VAL A 81 -22.98 12.49 8.73
CA VAL A 81 -22.30 11.92 7.56
C VAL A 81 -20.86 12.42 7.49
N SER A 82 -20.66 13.73 7.62
CA SER A 82 -19.33 14.34 7.69
C SER A 82 -18.44 13.66 8.74
N GLY A 83 -18.94 13.48 9.97
CA GLY A 83 -18.19 12.85 11.06
C GLY A 83 -17.78 11.41 10.75
N ILE A 84 -18.65 10.63 10.12
CA ILE A 84 -18.33 9.25 9.69
C ILE A 84 -17.20 9.26 8.65
N TYR A 85 -17.27 10.14 7.66
CA TYR A 85 -16.21 10.28 6.65
C TYR A 85 -14.87 10.72 7.27
N LEU A 86 -14.90 11.59 8.28
CA LEU A 86 -13.70 12.02 9.01
C LEU A 86 -13.04 10.83 9.72
N ILE A 87 -13.82 10.04 10.45
CA ILE A 87 -13.34 8.87 11.18
C ILE A 87 -12.76 7.83 10.21
N LEU A 88 -13.43 7.55 9.10
CA LEU A 88 -12.93 6.62 8.07
C LEU A 88 -11.61 7.09 7.46
N SER A 89 -11.50 8.39 7.17
CA SER A 89 -10.26 8.97 6.66
C SER A 89 -9.11 8.83 7.66
N ILE A 90 -9.36 9.12 8.95
CA ILE A 90 -8.36 8.94 10.02
C ILE A 90 -7.92 7.48 10.08
N ILE A 91 -8.87 6.52 10.08
CA ILE A 91 -8.56 5.09 10.14
C ILE A 91 -7.70 4.66 8.94
N GLN A 92 -8.04 5.11 7.73
CA GLN A 92 -7.27 4.81 6.52
C GLN A 92 -5.86 5.41 6.60
N HIS A 93 -5.74 6.67 7.03
CA HIS A 93 -4.45 7.33 7.24
C HIS A 93 -3.57 6.55 8.23
N PHE A 94 -4.11 6.16 9.39
CA PHE A 94 -3.38 5.36 10.37
C PHE A 94 -2.94 4.00 9.82
N ARG A 95 -3.74 3.35 8.96
CA ARG A 95 -3.36 2.08 8.31
C ARG A 95 -2.16 2.28 7.38
N THR A 96 -2.18 3.34 6.58
CA THR A 96 -1.08 3.66 5.65
C THR A 96 0.19 4.08 6.38
N TYR A 97 0.09 4.91 7.42
CA TYR A 97 1.25 5.39 8.18
C TYR A 97 1.90 4.32 9.06
N ARG A 98 1.11 3.40 9.63
CA ARG A 98 1.64 2.31 10.47
C ARG A 98 2.55 1.35 9.70
N VAL A 99 2.33 1.20 8.41
CA VAL A 99 3.21 0.42 7.53
C VAL A 99 4.56 1.13 7.35
N PHE A 100 4.56 2.46 7.26
CA PHE A 100 5.77 3.26 7.03
C PHE A 100 6.70 3.35 8.28
N SER A 101 6.14 3.42 9.50
CA SER A 101 6.94 3.59 10.72
C SER A 101 7.65 2.33 11.21
N SER A 102 7.38 1.16 10.63
CA SER A 102 8.06 -0.10 10.97
C SER A 102 9.44 -0.26 10.30
N GLY A 103 9.77 0.60 9.33
CA GLY A 103 11.05 0.55 8.61
C GLY A 103 12.13 1.51 9.10
N ASN A 104 11.85 2.33 10.13
CA ASN A 104 12.78 3.38 10.60
C ASN A 104 13.32 3.13 12.02
N SER A 105 13.17 1.89 12.53
CA SER A 105 13.66 1.45 13.84
C SER A 105 14.94 0.63 13.79
N GLU A 106 15.65 0.62 12.65
CA GLU A 106 16.96 -0.01 12.49
C GLU A 106 17.98 0.95 11.84
N GLU A 107 18.04 2.20 12.33
CA GLU A 107 19.27 3.02 12.24
C GLU A 107 19.87 3.22 13.63
#